data_AF-A0A352VE15-F1
#
_entry.id   AF-A0A352VE15-F1
#
_cell.length_a   1.000
_cell.length_b   1.000
_cell.length_c   1.000
_cell.angle_alpha   90.00
_cell.angle_beta   90.00
_cell.angle_gamma   90.00
#
_symmetry.space_group_name_H-M   'P 1'
#
loop_
_entity.id
_entity.type
_entity.pdbx_description
1 polymer ?
#
loop_
_entity_poly.entity_id
_entity_poly.type
_entity_poly.pdbx_seq_one_letter_code
_entity_poly.pdbx_strand_id
1 'polypeptide(L)' 'AEWMMKGKIEGEINGEKKVLLRLLKIKFFISEHDEDIIQNCNDTSKIEEASDMLILGKEKDEILEVLRNNLQ' A
#
# COMPACT_ATOMS: atom_id res chain seq x y z
N ALA A 1 11.40 24.54 6.81
CA ALA A 1 12.02 23.43 6.05
C ALA A 1 11.34 22.10 6.38
N GLU A 2 11.18 21.77 7.67
CA GLU A 2 10.60 20.49 8.14
C GLU A 2 9.19 20.21 7.62
N TRP A 3 8.27 21.19 7.62
CA TRP A 3 6.91 21.03 7.11
C TRP A 3 6.84 20.71 5.62
N MET A 4 7.74 21.29 4.82
CA MET A 4 7.83 20.99 3.37
C MET A 4 8.35 19.57 3.13
N MET A 5 9.31 19.13 3.94
CA MET A 5 9.83 17.76 3.88
C MET A 5 8.77 16.75 4.28
N LYS A 6 8.02 17.02 5.36
CA LYS A 6 6.89 16.18 5.79
C LYS A 6 5.81 16.08 4.70
N GLY A 7 5.42 17.20 4.10
CA GLY A 7 4.44 17.20 3.02
C GLY A 7 4.90 16.47 1.76
N LYS A 8 6.21 16.53 1.44
CA LYS A 8 6.79 15.74 0.34
C LYS A 8 6.68 14.24 0.60
N ILE A 9 7.07 13.79 1.80
CA ILE A 9 7.02 12.38 2.20
C ILE A 9 5.57 11.86 2.18
N GLU A 10 4.63 12.61 2.75
CA GLU A 10 3.20 12.25 2.71
C GLU A 10 2.64 12.19 1.28
N GLY A 11 3.11 13.09 0.41
CA GLY A 11 2.76 13.09 -1.01
C GLY A 11 3.25 11.85 -1.76
N GLU A 12 4.51 11.46 -1.53
CA GLU A 12 5.13 10.26 -2.12
C GLU A 12 4.39 8.99 -1.69
N ILE A 13 4.18 8.81 -0.38
CA ILE A 13 3.43 7.68 0.18
C ILE A 13 2.01 7.58 -0.41
N ASN A 14 1.30 8.71 -0.51
CA ASN A 14 -0.05 8.72 -1.10
C ASN A 14 -0.05 8.40 -2.61
N GLY A 15 1.00 8.80 -3.33
CA GLY A 15 1.19 8.46 -4.73
C GLY A 15 1.34 6.95 -4.94
N GLU A 16 2.21 6.32 -4.16
CA GLU A 16 2.46 4.88 -4.23
C GLU A 16 1.22 4.06 -3.87
N LYS A 17 0.52 4.43 -2.78
CA LYS A 17 -0.75 3.79 -2.40
C LYS A 17 -1.78 3.82 -3.53
N LYS A 18 -1.93 4.94 -4.23
CA LYS A 18 -2.87 5.05 -5.36
C LYS A 18 -2.51 4.11 -6.50
N VAL A 19 -1.22 3.93 -6.79
CA VAL A 19 -0.77 3.00 -7.83
C VAL A 19 -1.05 1.56 -7.41
N LEU A 20 -0.62 1.16 -6.22
CA LEU A 20 -0.83 -0.19 -5.70
C LEU A 20 -2.32 -0.55 -5.64
N LEU A 21 -3.15 0.36 -5.11
CA LEU A 21 -4.61 0.19 -5.04
C LEU A 21 -5.21 -0.07 -6.42
N ARG A 22 -4.86 0.74 -7.43
CA ARG A 22 -5.36 0.57 -8.80
C ARG A 22 -4.97 -0.80 -9.37
N LEU A 23 -3.73 -1.23 -9.16
CA LEU A 23 -3.25 -2.50 -9.68
C LEU A 23 -3.94 -3.70 -9.02
N LEU A 24 -4.13 -3.66 -7.69
CA LEU A 24 -4.83 -4.70 -6.95
C LEU A 24 -6.33 -4.77 -7.33
N LYS A 25 -6.99 -3.63 -7.55
CA LYS A 25 -8.37 -3.59 -8.10
C LYS A 25 -8.47 -4.31 -9.44
N ILE A 26 -7.53 -4.06 -10.35
CA ILE A 26 -7.52 -4.66 -11.70
C ILE A 26 -7.24 -6.16 -11.63
N LYS A 27 -6.27 -6.60 -10.81
CA LYS A 27 -5.82 -7.99 -10.78
C LYS A 27 -6.74 -8.90 -9.95
N PHE A 28 -7.21 -8.41 -8.81
CA PHE A 28 -7.86 -9.25 -7.79
C PHE A 28 -9.29 -8.85 -7.43
N PHE A 29 -9.83 -7.76 -7.99
CA PHE A 29 -11.17 -7.25 -7.65
C PHE A 29 -11.37 -7.08 -6.13
N ILE A 30 -10.41 -6.41 -5.48
CA ILE A 30 -10.37 -6.23 -4.03
C ILE A 30 -11.64 -5.51 -3.50
N SER A 31 -12.04 -5.86 -2.27
CA SER A 31 -13.21 -5.27 -1.60
C SER A 31 -12.90 -3.91 -0.98
N GLU A 32 -13.91 -3.11 -0.63
CA GLU A 32 -13.71 -1.84 0.11
C GLU A 32 -12.89 -2.02 1.40
N HIS A 33 -13.11 -3.12 2.13
CA HIS A 33 -12.30 -3.47 3.31
C HIS A 33 -10.81 -3.69 2.96
N ASP A 34 -10.53 -4.33 1.84
CA ASP A 34 -9.15 -4.52 1.38
C ASP A 34 -8.52 -3.17 0.96
N GLU A 35 -9.31 -2.25 0.41
CA GLU A 35 -8.86 -0.89 0.11
C GLU A 35 -8.44 -0.14 1.38
N ASP A 36 -9.22 -0.28 2.46
CA ASP A 36 -8.94 0.36 3.75
C ASP A 36 -7.61 -0.11 4.34
N ILE A 37 -7.25 -1.39 4.18
CA ILE A 37 -5.94 -1.90 4.61
C ILE A 37 -4.81 -1.13 3.93
N ILE A 38 -4.91 -0.93 2.61
CA ILE A 38 -3.88 -0.23 1.82
C ILE A 38 -3.85 1.26 2.19
N GLN A 39 -5.01 1.91 2.30
CA GLN A 39 -5.11 3.34 2.61
C GLN A 39 -4.54 3.69 3.99
N ASN A 40 -4.71 2.79 4.98
CA ASN A 40 -4.24 2.98 6.34
C ASN A 40 -2.76 2.62 6.55
N CYS A 41 -2.07 2.09 5.55
CA CYS A 41 -0.63 1.87 5.60
C CYS A 41 0.12 3.20 5.41
N ASN A 42 1.03 3.53 6.33
CA ASN A 42 1.89 4.71 6.28
C ASN A 42 3.38 4.36 6.31
N ASP A 43 3.70 3.07 6.17
CA ASP A 43 5.07 2.57 6.05
C ASP A 43 5.39 2.37 4.57
N THR A 44 6.26 3.22 4.02
CA THR A 44 6.70 3.15 2.61
C THR A 44 7.27 1.78 2.28
N SER A 45 8.07 1.19 3.17
CA SER A 45 8.75 -0.09 2.93
C SER A 45 7.75 -1.22 2.70
N LYS A 46 6.65 -1.22 3.44
CA LYS A 46 5.56 -2.21 3.28
C LYS A 46 4.80 -2.02 1.96
N ILE A 47 4.63 -0.78 1.52
CA ILE A 47 3.97 -0.45 0.24
C ILE A 47 4.84 -0.90 -0.93
N GLU A 48 6.15 -0.69 -0.84
CA GLU A 48 7.14 -1.18 -1.80
C GLU A 48 7.16 -2.73 -1.83
N GLU A 49 7.24 -3.39 -0.66
CA GLU A 49 7.21 -4.85 -0.56
C GLU A 49 5.92 -5.45 -1.16
N ALA A 50 4.75 -4.87 -0.86
CA ALA A 50 3.49 -5.29 -1.47
C ALA A 50 3.48 -5.12 -2.99
N SER A 51 4.15 -4.09 -3.52
CA SER A 51 4.30 -3.85 -4.95
C SER A 51 5.20 -4.90 -5.61
N ASP A 52 6.29 -5.27 -4.96
CA ASP A 52 7.18 -6.34 -5.41
C ASP A 52 6.47 -7.70 -5.40
N MET A 53 5.75 -8.01 -4.32
CA MET A 53 4.96 -9.24 -4.21
C MET A 53 3.91 -9.35 -5.32
N LEU A 54 3.26 -8.25 -5.69
CA LEU A 54 2.33 -8.20 -6.81
C LEU A 54 3.01 -8.59 -8.14
N ILE A 55 4.22 -8.06 -8.39
CA ILE A 55 5.03 -8.35 -9.59
C ILE A 55 5.49 -9.81 -9.58
N LEU A 56 5.91 -10.31 -8.42
CA LEU A 56 6.32 -11.71 -8.21
C LEU A 56 5.16 -12.70 -8.30
N GLY A 57 3.93 -12.23 -8.47
CA GLY A 57 2.76 -13.08 -8.68
C GLY A 57 2.21 -13.70 -7.40
N LYS A 58 2.46 -13.09 -6.24
CA LYS A 58 1.87 -13.51 -4.96
C LYS A 58 0.36 -13.36 -4.94
N GLU A 59 -0.28 -14.14 -4.07
CA GLU A 59 -1.73 -14.11 -3.91
C GLU A 59 -2.19 -12.86 -3.15
N LYS A 60 -3.45 -12.46 -3.38
CA LYS A 60 -4.05 -11.25 -2.79
C LYS A 60 -3.85 -11.20 -1.26
N ASP A 61 -4.17 -12.30 -0.57
CA ASP A 61 -4.15 -12.34 0.88
C ASP A 61 -2.72 -12.24 1.45
N GLU A 62 -1.72 -12.81 0.76
CA GLU A 62 -0.31 -12.66 1.13
C GLU A 62 0.13 -11.20 1.02
N ILE A 63 -0.26 -10.51 -0.07
CA ILE A 63 0.07 -9.10 -0.30
C ILE A 63 -0.58 -8.21 0.76
N LEU A 64 -1.86 -8.44 1.06
CA LEU A 64 -2.59 -7.64 2.05
C LEU A 64 -2.07 -7.86 3.48
N GLU A 65 -1.54 -9.04 3.79
CA GLU A 65 -1.00 -9.34 5.12
C GLU A 65 0.22 -8.48 5.46
N VAL A 66 1.10 -8.18 4.49
CA VAL A 66 2.25 -7.28 4.71
C VAL A 66 1.79 -5.86 5.10
N LEU A 67 0.70 -5.40 4.48
CA LEU A 67 0.14 -4.06 4.69
C LEU A 67 -0.67 -3.94 5.99
N ARG A 68 -1.06 -5.07 6.59
CA ARG A 68 -1.74 -5.03 7.88
C ARG A 68 -0.77 -4.51 8.93
N ASN A 69 -1.21 -3.48 9.63
CA ASN A 69 -0.55 -3.06 10.86
C ASN A 69 -0.82 -4.15 11.90
N ASN A 70 0.24 -4.84 12.33
CA ASN A 70 0.21 -5.49 13.64
C ASN A 70 0.14 -4.37 14.68
N LEU A 71 -1.06 -3.86 14.95
CA LEU A 71 -1.34 -3.15 16.19
C LEU A 71 -1.20 -4.20 17.29
N GLN A 72 0.00 -4.32 17.86
CA GLN A 72 0.15 -4.80 19.23
C GLN A 72 -0.24 -3.68 20.19
#